data_AF-A0A1Y2VXZ8-F1
#
_entry.id   AF-A0A1Y2VXZ8-F1
#
_cell.length_a   1.000
_cell.length_b   1.000
_cell.length_c   1.000
_cell.angle_alpha   90.00
_cell.angle_beta   90.00
_cell.angle_gamma   90.00
#
_symmetry.space_group_name_H-M   'P 1'
#
loop_
_entity.id
_entity.type
_entity.pdbx_description
1 polymer ?
#
loop_
_entity_poly.entity_id
_entity_poly.type
_entity_poly.pdbx_seq_one_letter_code
_entity_poly.pdbx_strand_id
1 'polypeptide(L)'
;MTSSYLNEAFRKLLHERLETERDYLEHGRITLDGIIENIIINEFEYKTKRRFDIYDKQKMQETYYLAGLENDRRKGFWDSCIIVPHKQIEDIFLTCLTQIAAIMEAQIEMARAKGVFVDKVVLVGGFAGSPSLREYLIRHLDSLSDRLGFDIELVARQNKIAAVASGAVLRALNKENGPKRILRSSYGIRRDEPHHIQKQHGTAKPFRDPVDGLLYVRTIDWVLKRDDKNALEPNQICQPFICDHTFRVNEPRFLCQEYLYVSDSATESHYSINSPRNRKAEEIGRIVVDFTFLRDQGLIEAKRETLADGREVGKKHYRVAYTMVIKVIGRDLRCYAIYGKKIVKRARINIASTFQPGVE
;
A
#
# COMPACT_ATOMS: atom_id res chain seq x y z
N MET A 1 -18.02 5.22 2.51
CA MET A 1 -19.06 6.20 2.84
C MET A 1 -18.50 7.22 3.81
N THR A 2 -18.75 8.48 3.56
CA THR A 2 -18.07 9.61 4.20
C THR A 2 -19.09 10.59 4.77
N SER A 3 -18.60 11.48 5.66
CA SER A 3 -19.32 12.66 6.15
C SER A 3 -20.11 13.40 5.06
N SER A 4 -19.60 13.44 3.82
CA SER A 4 -20.28 14.09 2.69
C SER A 4 -21.66 13.53 2.36
N TYR A 5 -21.94 12.25 2.66
CA TYR A 5 -23.27 11.66 2.43
C TYR A 5 -24.38 12.43 3.16
N LEU A 6 -24.11 12.87 4.40
CA LEU A 6 -25.06 13.66 5.17
C LEU A 6 -25.33 15.02 4.52
N ASN A 7 -24.30 15.64 3.91
CA ASN A 7 -24.47 16.90 3.19
C ASN A 7 -25.33 16.68 1.94
N GLU A 8 -25.07 15.62 1.18
CA GLU A 8 -25.86 15.32 -0.03
C GLU A 8 -27.33 14.99 0.29
N ALA A 9 -27.57 14.21 1.34
CA ALA A 9 -28.93 13.90 1.79
C ALA A 9 -29.67 15.16 2.26
N PHE A 10 -29.00 16.04 3.02
CA PHE A 10 -29.60 17.30 3.46
C PHE A 10 -29.79 18.29 2.30
N ARG A 11 -28.85 18.35 1.35
CA ARG A 11 -28.97 19.12 0.10
C ARG A 11 -30.21 18.69 -0.68
N LYS A 12 -30.40 17.38 -0.84
CA LYS A 12 -31.58 16.83 -1.51
C LYS A 12 -32.87 17.26 -0.81
N LEU A 13 -32.92 17.20 0.53
CA LEU A 13 -34.07 17.68 1.31
C LEU A 13 -34.36 19.17 1.06
N LEU A 14 -33.33 20.02 1.01
CA LEU A 14 -33.49 21.45 0.73
C LEU A 14 -33.98 21.71 -0.69
N HIS A 15 -33.44 21.00 -1.68
CA HIS A 15 -33.92 21.07 -3.06
C HIS A 15 -35.39 20.73 -3.15
N GLU A 16 -35.81 19.59 -2.61
CA GLU A 16 -37.21 19.14 -2.68
C GLU A 16 -38.19 20.16 -2.07
N ARG A 17 -37.75 20.92 -1.06
CA ARG A 17 -38.57 21.95 -0.42
C ARG A 17 -38.58 23.27 -1.18
N LEU A 18 -37.44 23.69 -1.71
CA LEU A 18 -37.26 25.04 -2.29
C LEU A 18 -37.45 25.08 -3.81
N GLU A 19 -37.56 23.94 -4.49
CA GLU A 19 -37.67 23.87 -5.95
C GLU A 19 -38.83 24.71 -6.50
N THR A 20 -39.96 24.74 -5.80
CA THR A 20 -41.14 25.53 -6.21
C THR A 20 -41.06 27.00 -5.84
N GLU A 21 -40.00 27.42 -5.14
CA GLU A 21 -39.79 28.80 -4.66
C GLU A 21 -38.79 29.57 -5.53
N ARG A 22 -38.28 28.96 -6.62
CA ARG A 22 -37.27 29.55 -7.50
C ARG A 22 -37.66 30.92 -8.03
N ASP A 23 -38.93 31.10 -8.40
CA ASP A 23 -39.42 32.30 -9.09
C ASP A 23 -39.17 33.60 -8.34
N TYR A 24 -39.12 33.57 -7.01
CA TYR A 24 -38.85 34.75 -6.17
C TYR A 24 -37.52 34.68 -5.39
N LEU A 25 -36.95 33.49 -5.22
CA LEU A 25 -35.63 33.33 -4.57
C LEU A 25 -34.46 33.56 -5.52
N GLU A 26 -34.63 33.28 -6.81
CA GLU A 26 -33.59 33.50 -7.82
C GLU A 26 -33.67 34.91 -8.39
N HIS A 27 -32.61 35.71 -8.20
CA HIS A 27 -32.53 37.04 -8.79
C HIS A 27 -31.10 37.44 -9.14
N GLY A 28 -30.90 37.86 -10.40
CA GLY A 28 -29.60 38.29 -10.90
C GLY A 28 -28.55 37.19 -10.84
N ARG A 29 -27.63 37.27 -9.87
CA ARG A 29 -26.56 36.27 -9.64
C ARG A 29 -26.88 35.26 -8.54
N ILE A 30 -28.02 35.41 -7.87
CA ILE A 30 -28.46 34.50 -6.81
C ILE A 30 -29.18 33.34 -7.46
N THR A 31 -28.68 32.13 -7.25
CA THR A 31 -29.28 30.87 -7.74
C THR A 31 -29.72 30.01 -6.57
N LEU A 32 -30.70 29.13 -6.78
CA LEU A 32 -31.17 28.20 -5.75
C LEU A 32 -30.02 27.30 -5.26
N ASP A 33 -29.19 26.79 -6.19
CA ASP A 33 -28.01 26.01 -5.85
C ASP A 33 -27.08 26.78 -4.91
N GLY A 34 -26.81 28.05 -5.21
CA GLY A 34 -25.96 28.91 -4.38
C GLY A 34 -26.55 29.16 -2.99
N ILE A 35 -27.87 29.31 -2.89
CA ILE A 35 -28.58 29.42 -1.61
C ILE A 35 -28.42 28.12 -0.79
N ILE A 36 -28.68 26.97 -1.41
CA ILE A 36 -28.60 25.66 -0.75
C ILE A 36 -27.17 25.39 -0.29
N GLU A 37 -26.16 25.65 -1.12
CA GLU A 37 -24.75 25.53 -0.76
C GLU A 37 -24.38 26.38 0.45
N ASN A 38 -24.88 27.61 0.50
CA ASN A 38 -24.63 28.51 1.63
C ASN A 38 -25.20 27.91 2.93
N ILE A 39 -26.43 27.41 2.91
CA ILE A 39 -27.05 26.73 4.07
C ILE A 39 -26.25 25.47 4.46
N ILE A 40 -25.83 24.68 3.47
CA ILE A 40 -25.07 23.44 3.69
C ILE A 40 -23.74 23.74 4.38
N ILE A 41 -22.96 24.69 3.87
CA ILE A 41 -21.61 24.96 4.37
C ILE A 41 -21.65 25.68 5.73
N ASN A 42 -22.47 26.74 5.84
CA ASN A 42 -22.41 27.65 6.98
C ASN A 42 -23.27 27.21 8.17
N GLU A 43 -24.40 26.57 7.90
CA GLU A 43 -25.34 26.16 8.95
C GLU A 43 -25.25 24.64 9.20
N PHE A 44 -25.50 23.83 8.17
CA PHE A 44 -25.59 22.38 8.38
C PHE A 44 -24.25 21.74 8.71
N GLU A 45 -23.23 21.88 7.87
CA GLU A 45 -21.95 21.19 8.03
C GLU A 45 -21.18 21.67 9.26
N TYR A 46 -21.15 22.99 9.48
CA TYR A 46 -20.38 23.58 10.56
C TYR A 46 -21.09 23.49 11.92
N LYS A 47 -22.41 23.72 11.98
CA LYS A 47 -23.16 23.78 13.24
C LYS A 47 -23.93 22.51 13.51
N THR A 48 -24.95 22.21 12.70
CA THR A 48 -25.89 21.12 12.98
C THR A 48 -25.16 19.78 13.00
N LYS A 49 -24.52 19.41 11.90
CA LYS A 49 -23.96 18.08 11.66
C LYS A 49 -22.90 17.65 12.67
N ARG A 50 -22.09 18.60 13.18
CA ARG A 50 -21.02 18.31 14.14
C ARG A 50 -21.53 18.05 15.55
N ARG A 51 -22.70 18.59 15.89
CA ARG A 51 -23.26 18.57 17.26
C ARG A 51 -24.54 17.76 17.37
N PHE A 52 -25.13 17.37 16.24
CA PHE A 52 -26.37 16.63 16.20
C PHE A 52 -26.21 15.28 16.91
N ASP A 53 -27.13 15.01 17.83
CA ASP A 53 -27.25 13.77 18.56
C ASP A 53 -28.65 13.18 18.29
N ILE A 54 -28.69 12.06 17.56
CA ILE A 54 -29.92 11.32 17.25
C ILE A 54 -30.65 10.80 18.50
N TYR A 55 -29.99 10.79 19.66
CA TYR A 55 -30.57 10.35 20.93
C TYR A 55 -31.06 11.52 21.80
N ASP A 56 -30.90 12.77 21.36
CA ASP A 56 -31.39 13.94 22.08
C ASP A 56 -32.91 14.09 21.93
N LYS A 57 -33.64 13.51 22.89
CA LYS A 57 -35.12 13.57 22.95
C LYS A 57 -35.67 14.95 23.28
N GLN A 58 -34.85 15.91 23.71
CA GLN A 58 -35.33 17.26 24.05
C GLN A 58 -35.44 18.15 22.82
N LYS A 59 -34.70 17.82 21.75
CA LYS A 59 -34.65 18.63 20.55
C LYS A 59 -35.79 18.28 19.58
N MET A 60 -36.64 19.26 19.28
CA MET A 60 -37.81 19.04 18.42
C MET A 60 -37.55 19.37 16.94
N GLN A 61 -36.71 20.38 16.67
CA GLN A 61 -36.45 20.87 15.31
C GLN A 61 -35.12 21.62 15.20
N GLU A 62 -34.63 21.75 13.96
CA GLU A 62 -33.59 22.70 13.56
C GLU A 62 -34.19 23.81 12.69
N THR A 63 -33.54 24.96 12.68
CA THR A 63 -34.01 26.13 11.95
C THR A 63 -32.87 26.73 11.14
N TYR A 64 -33.14 26.97 9.86
CA TYR A 64 -32.16 27.49 8.91
C TYR A 64 -32.68 28.78 8.29
N TYR A 65 -32.00 29.90 8.54
CA TYR A 65 -32.42 31.21 8.05
C TYR A 65 -32.21 31.32 6.53
N LEU A 66 -33.22 31.87 5.84
CA LEU A 66 -33.21 32.19 4.42
C LEU A 66 -33.98 33.49 4.18
N ALA A 67 -33.25 34.57 3.92
CA ALA A 67 -33.84 35.88 3.66
C ALA A 67 -34.77 35.84 2.43
N GLY A 68 -35.96 36.43 2.56
CA GLY A 68 -36.95 36.49 1.49
C GLY A 68 -37.80 35.22 1.32
N LEU A 69 -37.63 34.20 2.17
CA LEU A 69 -38.47 33.00 2.15
C LEU A 69 -39.89 33.32 2.64
N GLU A 70 -40.88 33.07 1.80
CA GLU A 70 -42.30 33.25 2.15
C GLU A 70 -42.79 32.14 3.08
N ASN A 71 -43.82 32.46 3.89
CA ASN A 71 -44.37 31.51 4.85
C ASN A 71 -45.20 30.43 4.14
N ASP A 72 -44.78 29.17 4.29
CA ASP A 72 -45.51 27.98 3.86
C ASP A 72 -45.36 26.88 4.93
N ARG A 73 -46.38 26.77 5.79
CA ARG A 73 -46.38 25.79 6.87
C ARG A 73 -46.30 24.34 6.40
N ARG A 74 -46.74 24.02 5.16
CA ARG A 74 -46.69 22.65 4.63
C ARG A 74 -45.27 22.23 4.28
N LYS A 75 -44.44 23.18 3.84
CA LYS A 75 -43.00 22.97 3.56
C LYS A 75 -42.10 23.23 4.78
N GLY A 76 -42.69 23.66 5.89
CA GLY A 76 -41.99 24.03 7.12
C GLY A 76 -41.33 25.41 7.03
N PHE A 77 -41.85 26.32 6.21
CA PHE A 77 -41.34 27.68 6.09
C PHE A 77 -42.10 28.61 7.03
N TRP A 78 -41.36 29.31 7.89
CA TRP A 78 -41.91 30.27 8.83
C TRP A 78 -40.86 31.31 9.21
N ASP A 79 -41.24 32.58 9.16
CA ASP A 79 -40.42 33.70 9.63
C ASP A 79 -39.03 33.75 8.97
N SER A 80 -38.99 33.70 7.63
CA SER A 80 -37.76 33.63 6.83
C SER A 80 -36.84 32.45 7.20
N CYS A 81 -37.41 31.34 7.67
CA CYS A 81 -36.65 30.16 8.05
C CYS A 81 -37.25 28.87 7.50
N ILE A 82 -36.36 27.91 7.24
CA ILE A 82 -36.71 26.51 6.98
C ILE A 82 -36.64 25.77 8.31
N ILE A 83 -37.80 25.32 8.79
CA ILE A 83 -37.92 24.49 9.98
C ILE A 83 -37.85 23.02 9.56
N VAL A 84 -36.85 22.31 10.05
CA VAL A 84 -36.66 20.89 9.79
C VAL A 84 -36.88 20.12 11.09
N PRO A 85 -37.90 19.23 11.16
CA PRO A 85 -38.13 18.41 12.34
C PRO A 85 -36.89 17.57 12.68
N HIS A 86 -36.60 17.40 13.98
CA HIS A 86 -35.47 16.60 14.44
C HIS A 86 -35.47 15.21 13.79
N LYS A 87 -36.65 14.59 13.70
CA LYS A 87 -36.84 13.26 13.10
C LYS A 87 -36.35 13.17 11.65
N GLN A 88 -36.52 14.21 10.84
CA GLN A 88 -36.05 14.17 9.44
C GLN A 88 -34.52 14.19 9.35
N ILE A 89 -33.86 14.94 10.23
CA ILE A 89 -32.40 14.96 10.31
C ILE A 89 -31.88 13.65 10.91
N GLU A 90 -32.59 13.13 11.92
CA GLU A 90 -32.34 11.82 12.49
C GLU A 90 -32.37 10.72 11.42
N ASP A 91 -33.37 10.71 10.54
CA ASP A 91 -33.49 9.71 9.47
C ASP A 91 -32.33 9.80 8.45
N ILE A 92 -31.87 11.02 8.13
CA ILE A 92 -30.67 11.25 7.31
C ILE A 92 -29.43 10.63 7.99
N PHE A 93 -29.27 10.86 9.29
CA PHE A 93 -28.17 10.29 10.07
C PHE A 93 -28.25 8.77 10.15
N LEU A 94 -29.39 8.22 10.56
CA LEU A 94 -29.60 6.78 10.75
C LEU A 94 -29.30 5.98 9.47
N THR A 95 -29.67 6.51 8.31
CA THR A 95 -29.36 5.88 7.02
C THR A 95 -27.85 5.72 6.82
N CYS A 96 -27.06 6.73 7.20
CA CYS A 96 -25.60 6.69 7.13
C CYS A 96 -25.00 5.77 8.21
N LEU A 97 -25.47 5.89 9.45
CA LEU A 97 -24.95 5.15 10.60
C LEU A 97 -25.16 3.64 10.46
N THR A 98 -26.35 3.23 10.01
CA THR A 98 -26.68 1.81 9.79
C THR A 98 -25.75 1.17 8.76
N GLN A 99 -25.43 1.89 7.69
CA GLN A 99 -24.51 1.40 6.67
C GLN A 99 -23.07 1.28 7.17
N ILE A 100 -22.61 2.23 8.00
CA ILE A 100 -21.29 2.17 8.64
C ILE A 100 -21.22 0.94 9.56
N ALA A 101 -22.24 0.71 10.39
CA ALA A 101 -22.29 -0.43 11.29
C ALA A 101 -22.31 -1.76 10.54
N ALA A 102 -23.06 -1.87 9.44
CA ALA A 102 -23.09 -3.07 8.62
C ALA A 102 -21.71 -3.43 8.03
N ILE A 103 -20.94 -2.42 7.58
CA ILE A 103 -19.57 -2.63 7.09
C ILE A 103 -18.65 -3.10 8.22
N MET A 104 -18.73 -2.44 9.38
CA MET A 104 -17.93 -2.79 10.56
C MET A 104 -18.22 -4.23 11.00
N GLU A 105 -19.48 -4.61 11.12
CA GLU A 105 -19.91 -5.96 11.53
C GLU A 105 -19.43 -7.02 10.54
N ALA A 106 -19.59 -6.80 9.24
CA ALA A 106 -19.09 -7.72 8.21
C ALA A 106 -17.56 -7.93 8.33
N GLN A 107 -16.80 -6.88 8.66
CA GLN A 107 -15.35 -6.99 8.87
C GLN A 107 -14.98 -7.80 10.12
N ILE A 108 -15.73 -7.62 11.21
CA ILE A 108 -15.55 -8.40 12.45
C ILE A 108 -15.84 -9.88 12.19
N GLU A 109 -16.94 -10.19 11.50
CA GLU A 109 -17.30 -11.58 11.16
C GLU A 109 -16.28 -12.23 10.20
N MET A 110 -15.79 -11.49 9.20
CA MET A 110 -14.73 -11.97 8.31
C MET A 110 -13.40 -12.25 9.06
N ALA A 111 -13.05 -11.43 10.05
CA ALA A 111 -11.90 -11.69 10.90
C ALA A 111 -12.10 -12.98 11.73
N ARG A 112 -13.30 -13.13 12.32
CA ARG A 112 -13.67 -14.32 13.10
C ARG A 112 -13.61 -15.59 12.26
N ALA A 113 -14.10 -15.55 11.02
CA ALA A 113 -14.03 -16.68 10.08
C ALA A 113 -12.59 -17.14 9.78
N LYS A 114 -11.60 -16.27 9.99
CA LYS A 114 -10.17 -16.55 9.87
C LYS A 114 -9.50 -16.92 11.19
N GLY A 115 -10.27 -17.10 12.27
CA GLY A 115 -9.75 -17.38 13.61
C GLY A 115 -9.13 -16.16 14.30
N VAL A 116 -9.42 -14.94 13.82
CA VAL A 116 -8.95 -13.69 14.43
C VAL A 116 -10.10 -13.04 15.20
N PHE A 117 -9.91 -12.87 16.51
CA PHE A 117 -10.89 -12.23 17.38
C PHE A 117 -10.59 -10.73 17.48
N VAL A 118 -11.59 -9.90 17.23
CA VAL A 118 -11.48 -8.44 17.31
C VAL A 118 -11.91 -8.02 18.71
N ASP A 119 -10.97 -7.46 19.48
CA ASP A 119 -11.19 -6.92 20.82
C ASP A 119 -11.49 -5.41 20.79
N LYS A 120 -11.10 -4.70 19.72
CA LYS A 120 -11.21 -3.24 19.63
C LYS A 120 -11.57 -2.75 18.24
N VAL A 121 -12.45 -1.74 18.20
CA VAL A 121 -12.75 -0.93 17.02
C VAL A 121 -12.24 0.49 17.24
N VAL A 122 -11.32 0.96 16.41
CA VAL A 122 -10.73 2.30 16.54
C VAL A 122 -11.42 3.29 15.59
N LEU A 123 -12.07 4.31 16.15
CA LEU A 123 -12.79 5.33 15.38
C LEU A 123 -11.89 6.54 15.08
N VAL A 124 -11.61 6.78 13.79
CA VAL A 124 -10.71 7.83 13.31
C VAL A 124 -11.35 8.72 12.23
N GLY A 125 -10.77 9.89 11.99
CA GLY A 125 -11.20 10.83 10.95
C GLY A 125 -12.15 11.94 11.45
N GLY A 126 -12.55 12.84 10.55
CA GLY A 126 -13.34 14.02 10.91
C GLY A 126 -14.73 13.70 11.47
N PHE A 127 -15.41 12.68 10.92
CA PHE A 127 -16.75 12.30 11.38
C PHE A 127 -16.75 11.52 12.70
N ALA A 128 -15.58 11.03 13.14
CA ALA A 128 -15.41 10.38 14.44
C ALA A 128 -15.73 11.30 15.63
N GLY A 129 -15.77 12.62 15.40
CA GLY A 129 -16.19 13.62 16.40
C GLY A 129 -17.70 13.69 16.62
N SER A 130 -18.52 13.08 15.75
CA SER A 130 -19.99 13.12 15.85
C SER A 130 -20.49 12.34 17.08
N PRO A 131 -21.29 12.97 17.98
CA PRO A 131 -21.95 12.28 19.07
C PRO A 131 -22.85 11.15 18.57
N SER A 132 -23.67 11.43 17.55
CA SER A 132 -24.56 10.44 16.91
C SER A 132 -23.82 9.19 16.45
N LEU A 133 -22.67 9.35 15.76
CA LEU A 133 -21.89 8.20 15.28
C LEU A 133 -21.32 7.39 16.43
N ARG A 134 -20.75 8.07 17.42
CA ARG A 134 -20.10 7.40 18.54
C ARG A 134 -21.10 6.56 19.32
N GLU A 135 -22.21 7.16 19.75
CA GLU A 135 -23.19 6.46 20.58
C GLU A 135 -23.92 5.35 19.81
N TYR A 136 -24.17 5.56 18.52
CA TYR A 136 -24.72 4.50 17.68
C TYR A 136 -23.79 3.29 17.58
N LEU A 137 -22.49 3.53 17.35
CA LEU A 137 -21.51 2.43 17.27
C LEU A 137 -21.28 1.73 18.61
N ILE A 138 -21.29 2.44 19.74
CA ILE A 138 -21.19 1.83 21.07
C ILE A 138 -22.36 0.86 21.26
N ARG A 139 -23.60 1.32 21.09
CA ARG A 139 -24.79 0.47 21.24
C ARG A 139 -24.81 -0.71 20.28
N HIS A 140 -24.34 -0.51 19.04
CA HIS A 140 -24.25 -1.59 18.06
C HIS A 140 -23.20 -2.62 18.46
N LEU A 141 -22.04 -2.19 18.96
CA LEU A 141 -20.99 -3.08 19.44
C LEU A 141 -21.36 -3.81 20.72
N ASP A 142 -22.11 -3.19 21.64
CA ASP A 142 -22.63 -3.87 22.84
C ASP A 142 -23.54 -5.04 22.44
N SER A 143 -24.51 -4.77 21.55
CA SER A 143 -25.41 -5.79 20.99
C SER A 143 -24.66 -6.89 20.24
N LEU A 144 -23.62 -6.52 19.48
CA LEU A 144 -22.78 -7.46 18.75
C LEU A 144 -21.94 -8.31 19.71
N SER A 145 -21.40 -7.72 20.77
CA SER A 145 -20.59 -8.39 21.79
C SER A 145 -21.42 -9.45 22.53
N ASP A 146 -22.66 -9.10 22.90
CA ASP A 146 -23.62 -10.04 23.49
C ASP A 146 -23.91 -11.21 22.55
N ARG A 147 -24.12 -10.94 21.26
CA ARG A 147 -24.40 -11.96 20.23
C ARG A 147 -23.21 -12.88 19.99
N LEU A 148 -21.98 -12.35 20.02
CA LEU A 148 -20.77 -13.09 19.69
C LEU A 148 -20.09 -13.75 20.91
N GLY A 149 -20.46 -13.33 22.13
CA GLY A 149 -19.94 -13.89 23.38
C GLY A 149 -18.55 -13.38 23.77
N PHE A 150 -18.13 -12.22 23.28
CA PHE A 150 -16.88 -11.55 23.68
C PHE A 150 -17.01 -10.03 23.55
N ASP A 151 -16.26 -9.32 24.39
CA ASP A 151 -16.30 -7.86 24.48
C ASP A 151 -15.51 -7.18 23.34
N ILE A 152 -16.11 -6.16 22.72
CA ILE A 152 -15.52 -5.37 21.65
C ILE A 152 -15.58 -3.88 22.03
N GLU A 153 -14.45 -3.30 22.40
CA GLU A 153 -14.37 -1.91 22.85
C GLU A 153 -14.31 -0.92 21.66
N LEU A 154 -15.16 0.12 21.68
CA LEU A 154 -15.00 1.28 20.79
C LEU A 154 -13.97 2.28 21.34
N VAL A 155 -12.81 2.37 20.68
CA VAL A 155 -11.76 3.32 21.03
C VAL A 155 -11.90 4.61 20.23
N ALA A 156 -12.35 5.68 20.88
CA ALA A 156 -12.49 7.02 20.28
C ALA A 156 -11.68 8.07 21.06
N ARG A 157 -10.36 8.15 20.82
CA ARG A 157 -9.45 9.10 21.52
C ARG A 157 -9.66 10.56 21.11
N GLN A 158 -9.10 11.52 21.86
CA GLN A 158 -9.32 12.97 21.63
C GLN A 158 -8.76 13.49 20.28
N ASN A 159 -7.60 13.01 19.81
CA ASN A 159 -6.97 13.46 18.56
C ASN A 159 -7.37 12.63 17.33
N LYS A 160 -8.68 12.54 17.06
CA LYS A 160 -9.27 11.69 16.00
C LYS A 160 -8.84 12.03 14.58
N ILE A 161 -8.57 13.32 14.33
CA ILE A 161 -8.29 13.86 12.99
C ILE A 161 -6.84 13.61 12.59
N ALA A 162 -5.90 13.76 13.53
CA ALA A 162 -4.47 13.65 13.27
C ALA A 162 -3.92 12.22 13.38
N ALA A 163 -4.74 11.24 13.78
CA ALA A 163 -4.30 9.86 14.02
C ALA A 163 -3.60 9.24 12.79
N VAL A 164 -4.20 9.41 11.60
CA VAL A 164 -3.63 8.91 10.34
C VAL A 164 -2.29 9.58 10.01
N ALA A 165 -2.24 10.91 10.08
CA ALA A 165 -1.00 11.66 9.82
C ALA A 165 0.10 11.32 10.84
N SER A 166 -0.26 11.18 12.13
CA SER A 166 0.67 10.80 13.19
C SER A 166 1.22 9.39 12.97
N GLY A 167 0.35 8.43 12.60
CA GLY A 167 0.75 7.08 12.23
C GLY A 167 1.70 7.08 11.02
N ALA A 168 1.41 7.87 10.00
CA ALA A 168 2.27 8.01 8.82
C ALA A 168 3.66 8.59 9.17
N VAL A 169 3.73 9.60 10.05
CA VAL A 169 5.01 10.15 10.53
C VAL A 169 5.79 9.11 11.34
N LEU A 170 5.15 8.44 12.29
CA LEU A 170 5.78 7.37 13.06
C LEU A 170 6.31 6.26 12.15
N ARG A 171 5.55 5.91 11.10
CA ARG A 171 5.96 4.92 10.10
C ARG A 171 7.11 5.41 9.22
N ALA A 172 7.14 6.69 8.89
CA ALA A 172 8.24 7.29 8.14
C ALA A 172 9.55 7.28 8.96
N LEU A 173 9.46 7.53 10.27
CA LEU A 173 10.58 7.51 11.21
C LEU A 173 11.10 6.09 11.46
N ASN A 174 10.21 5.09 11.60
CA ASN A 174 10.59 3.69 11.78
C ASN A 174 10.00 2.80 10.68
N LYS A 175 10.79 2.59 9.62
CA LYS A 175 10.45 1.67 8.51
C LYS A 175 10.74 0.21 8.84
N GLU A 176 11.59 -0.03 9.82
CA GLU A 176 12.17 -1.33 10.15
C GLU A 176 11.19 -2.25 10.89
N ASN A 177 10.34 -1.69 11.75
CA ASN A 177 9.35 -2.45 12.54
C ASN A 177 7.94 -2.27 11.95
N GLY A 178 7.78 -2.54 10.66
CA GLY A 178 6.49 -2.42 9.98
C GLY A 178 5.50 -3.53 10.22
N PRO A 179 4.30 -3.43 9.64
CA PRO A 179 3.44 -4.60 9.48
C PRO A 179 4.01 -5.52 8.42
N LYS A 180 3.73 -6.82 8.59
CA LYS A 180 4.05 -7.84 7.59
C LYS A 180 3.25 -7.60 6.30
N ARG A 181 3.78 -8.04 5.16
CA ARG A 181 3.15 -7.77 3.86
C ARG A 181 3.14 -8.98 2.94
N ILE A 182 2.05 -9.19 2.23
CA ILE A 182 1.96 -10.24 1.22
C ILE A 182 2.56 -9.71 -0.09
N LEU A 183 3.57 -10.41 -0.61
CA LEU A 183 4.19 -10.11 -1.90
C LEU A 183 3.31 -10.63 -3.04
N ARG A 184 2.97 -9.78 -4.00
CA ARG A 184 2.23 -10.17 -5.22
C ARG A 184 3.11 -10.49 -6.42
N SER A 185 4.39 -10.17 -6.32
CA SER A 185 5.37 -10.40 -7.38
C SER A 185 6.66 -10.92 -6.79
N SER A 186 7.36 -11.74 -7.56
CA SER A 186 8.70 -12.21 -7.24
C SER A 186 9.74 -11.23 -7.76
N TYR A 187 10.83 -11.09 -7.02
CA TYR A 187 12.00 -10.33 -7.40
C TYR A 187 13.22 -11.23 -7.43
N GLY A 188 13.95 -11.14 -8.53
CA GLY A 188 15.07 -12.02 -8.79
C GLY A 188 16.26 -11.28 -9.37
N ILE A 189 17.38 -11.99 -9.39
CA ILE A 189 18.62 -11.52 -9.99
C ILE A 189 19.03 -12.49 -11.11
N ARG A 190 19.52 -11.93 -12.22
CA ARG A 190 20.08 -12.72 -13.29
C ARG A 190 21.38 -13.38 -12.84
N ARG A 191 21.52 -14.67 -13.13
CA ARG A 191 22.72 -15.44 -12.83
C ARG A 191 23.22 -16.11 -14.10
N ASP A 192 24.53 -16.10 -14.30
CA ASP A 192 25.16 -16.99 -15.27
C ASP A 192 25.75 -18.16 -14.45
N GLU A 193 25.04 -19.29 -14.44
CA GLU A 193 25.34 -20.45 -13.61
C GLU A 193 26.10 -21.52 -14.42
N PRO A 194 27.18 -22.11 -13.90
CA PRO A 194 27.83 -23.25 -14.56
C PRO A 194 26.82 -24.34 -14.95
N HIS A 195 26.95 -24.86 -16.16
CA HIS A 195 26.02 -25.86 -16.68
C HIS A 195 26.03 -27.13 -15.81
N HIS A 196 24.86 -27.80 -15.69
CA HIS A 196 24.64 -29.00 -14.87
C HIS A 196 24.72 -28.89 -13.33
N ILE A 197 24.96 -27.71 -12.74
CA ILE A 197 24.96 -27.59 -11.27
C ILE A 197 23.55 -27.58 -10.66
N GLN A 198 22.53 -27.19 -11.44
CA GLN A 198 21.13 -27.23 -11.03
C GLN A 198 20.34 -28.19 -11.91
N LYS A 199 19.37 -28.90 -11.31
CA LYS A 199 18.46 -29.79 -12.03
C LYS A 199 17.61 -29.03 -13.07
N GLN A 200 17.31 -27.76 -12.77
CA GLN A 200 16.51 -26.84 -13.57
C GLN A 200 17.19 -26.44 -14.89
N HIS A 201 18.47 -26.73 -15.06
CA HIS A 201 19.20 -26.54 -16.32
C HIS A 201 18.81 -27.54 -17.41
N GLY A 202 18.10 -28.63 -17.08
CA GLY A 202 18.01 -29.84 -17.90
C GLY A 202 17.70 -29.67 -19.40
N THR A 203 16.86 -28.73 -19.80
CA THR A 203 16.54 -28.45 -21.21
C THR A 203 17.12 -27.13 -21.73
N ALA A 204 17.83 -26.40 -20.87
CA ALA A 204 18.43 -25.12 -21.24
C ALA A 204 19.64 -25.36 -22.14
N LYS A 205 19.71 -24.65 -23.27
CA LYS A 205 20.89 -24.65 -24.12
C LYS A 205 21.99 -23.83 -23.44
N PRO A 206 23.11 -24.43 -23.02
CA PRO A 206 24.21 -23.67 -22.43
C PRO A 206 24.91 -22.82 -23.50
N PHE A 207 25.60 -21.79 -23.06
CA PHE A 207 26.54 -21.02 -23.90
C PHE A 207 27.96 -21.21 -23.36
N ARG A 208 28.95 -21.13 -24.26
CA ARG A 208 30.36 -21.12 -23.88
C ARG A 208 30.78 -19.68 -23.63
N ASP A 209 31.30 -19.40 -22.44
CA ASP A 209 31.84 -18.09 -22.14
C ASP A 209 33.13 -17.83 -22.95
N PRO A 210 33.26 -16.69 -23.65
CA PRO A 210 34.40 -16.42 -24.53
C PRO A 210 35.69 -16.04 -23.77
N VAL A 211 35.62 -15.84 -22.45
CA VAL A 211 36.75 -15.45 -21.60
C VAL A 211 37.34 -16.67 -20.92
N ASP A 212 36.54 -17.37 -20.12
CA ASP A 212 36.99 -18.54 -19.34
C ASP A 212 36.82 -19.88 -20.09
N GLY A 213 36.03 -19.90 -21.16
CA GLY A 213 35.82 -21.09 -21.99
C GLY A 213 34.90 -22.16 -21.39
N LEU A 214 34.31 -21.92 -20.21
CA LEU A 214 33.38 -22.83 -19.55
C LEU A 214 31.96 -22.68 -20.08
N LEU A 215 31.10 -23.65 -19.75
CA LEU A 215 29.69 -23.66 -20.17
C LEU A 215 28.80 -23.13 -19.05
N TYR A 216 27.93 -22.18 -19.39
CA TYR A 216 27.01 -21.53 -18.48
C TYR A 216 25.57 -21.57 -19.00
N VAL A 217 24.61 -21.45 -18.08
CA VAL A 217 23.21 -21.20 -18.36
C VAL A 217 22.82 -19.88 -17.71
N ARG A 218 22.21 -18.99 -18.49
CA ARG A 218 21.65 -17.73 -17.99
C ARG A 218 20.28 -17.98 -17.36
N THR A 219 20.18 -17.81 -16.06
CA THR A 219 19.01 -18.07 -15.22
C THR A 219 18.57 -16.83 -14.46
N ILE A 220 17.43 -16.94 -13.77
CA ILE A 220 17.02 -15.97 -12.75
C ILE A 220 16.93 -16.71 -11.41
N ASP A 221 17.56 -16.15 -10.37
CA ASP A 221 17.36 -16.58 -8.99
C ASP A 221 16.37 -15.63 -8.30
N TRP A 222 15.16 -16.13 -8.02
CA TRP A 222 14.09 -15.39 -7.36
C TRP A 222 14.32 -15.37 -5.84
N VAL A 223 15.11 -14.38 -5.40
CA VAL A 223 15.50 -14.18 -3.99
C VAL A 223 14.34 -13.73 -3.09
N LEU A 224 13.29 -13.15 -3.69
CA LEU A 224 12.02 -12.87 -3.04
C LEU A 224 10.94 -13.47 -3.92
N LYS A 225 10.21 -14.43 -3.38
CA LYS A 225 9.15 -15.12 -4.11
C LYS A 225 7.82 -14.54 -3.69
N ARG A 226 6.93 -14.32 -4.66
CA ARG A 226 5.52 -14.17 -4.41
C ARG A 226 5.05 -15.35 -3.57
N ASP A 227 4.39 -15.05 -2.47
CA ASP A 227 3.78 -16.04 -1.60
C ASP A 227 2.47 -15.46 -1.06
N ASP A 228 1.36 -16.03 -1.51
CA ASP A 228 0.02 -15.59 -1.13
C ASP A 228 -0.34 -16.03 0.31
N LYS A 229 0.48 -16.88 0.93
CA LYS A 229 0.25 -17.44 2.27
C LYS A 229 1.19 -16.86 3.32
N ASN A 230 2.44 -16.60 2.96
CA ASN A 230 3.44 -16.09 3.90
C ASN A 230 3.67 -14.59 3.72
N ALA A 231 3.37 -13.85 4.78
CA ALA A 231 3.67 -12.43 4.82
C ALA A 231 5.17 -12.21 5.02
N LEU A 232 5.74 -11.35 4.18
CA LEU A 232 7.11 -10.88 4.25
C LEU A 232 7.33 -10.04 5.50
N GLU A 233 8.42 -10.33 6.22
CA GLU A 233 8.84 -9.53 7.36
C GLU A 233 9.36 -8.15 6.90
N PRO A 234 9.08 -7.06 7.64
CA PRO A 234 9.38 -5.68 7.22
C PRO A 234 10.86 -5.37 6.95
N ASN A 235 11.74 -6.22 7.45
CA ASN A 235 13.19 -6.09 7.45
C ASN A 235 13.89 -7.33 6.86
N GLN A 236 13.17 -8.14 6.08
CA GLN A 236 13.67 -9.40 5.53
C GLN A 236 15.00 -9.19 4.80
N ILE A 237 16.00 -9.96 5.20
CA ILE A 237 17.29 -10.07 4.50
C ILE A 237 17.21 -11.34 3.65
N CYS A 238 17.40 -11.20 2.34
CA CYS A 238 17.56 -12.34 1.45
C CYS A 238 18.89 -13.03 1.75
N GLN A 239 18.97 -14.33 1.48
CA GLN A 239 20.23 -15.06 1.59
C GLN A 239 21.31 -14.36 0.75
N PRO A 240 22.46 -13.97 1.34
CA PRO A 240 23.56 -13.40 0.59
C PRO A 240 24.05 -14.36 -0.49
N PHE A 241 24.48 -13.81 -1.63
CA PHE A 241 25.00 -14.61 -2.72
C PHE A 241 26.27 -13.99 -3.29
N ILE A 242 27.14 -14.84 -3.84
CA ILE A 242 28.40 -14.43 -4.46
C ILE A 242 28.10 -14.08 -5.92
N CYS A 243 28.52 -12.91 -6.38
CA CYS A 243 28.58 -12.54 -7.79
C CYS A 243 29.99 -12.76 -8.30
N ASP A 244 30.11 -13.30 -9.51
CA ASP A 244 31.37 -13.72 -10.10
C ASP A 244 31.41 -13.26 -11.56
N HIS A 245 32.44 -12.50 -11.92
CA HIS A 245 32.62 -11.93 -13.25
C HIS A 245 34.03 -12.18 -13.74
N THR A 246 34.16 -12.51 -15.02
CA THR A 246 35.44 -12.70 -15.70
C THR A 246 35.71 -11.57 -16.70
N PHE A 247 36.97 -11.12 -16.77
CA PHE A 247 37.39 -10.01 -17.62
C PHE A 247 38.65 -10.36 -18.40
N ARG A 248 38.70 -10.00 -19.68
CA ARG A 248 39.90 -10.17 -20.50
C ARG A 248 41.06 -9.35 -19.92
N VAL A 249 42.29 -9.81 -20.10
CA VAL A 249 43.49 -9.11 -19.60
C VAL A 249 43.60 -7.68 -20.16
N ASN A 250 43.18 -7.46 -21.40
CA ASN A 250 43.19 -6.17 -22.06
C ASN A 250 41.88 -5.37 -21.91
N GLU A 251 40.95 -5.82 -21.05
CA GLU A 251 39.71 -5.10 -20.82
C GLU A 251 40.00 -3.77 -20.10
N PRO A 252 39.57 -2.60 -20.61
CA PRO A 252 39.89 -1.32 -20.00
C PRO A 252 39.33 -1.16 -18.58
N ARG A 253 38.10 -1.67 -18.32
CA ARG A 253 37.40 -1.51 -17.04
C ARG A 253 36.70 -2.80 -16.60
N PHE A 254 36.73 -3.08 -15.29
CA PHE A 254 36.09 -4.26 -14.71
C PHE A 254 34.71 -3.91 -14.14
N LEU A 255 33.74 -3.67 -15.03
CA LEU A 255 32.37 -3.33 -14.67
C LEU A 255 31.54 -4.59 -14.43
N CYS A 256 31.29 -4.91 -13.16
CA CYS A 256 30.38 -5.98 -12.78
C CYS A 256 28.93 -5.46 -12.83
N GLN A 257 28.08 -6.11 -13.63
CA GLN A 257 26.67 -5.72 -13.80
C GLN A 257 25.73 -6.81 -13.30
N GLU A 258 24.95 -6.49 -12.28
CA GLU A 258 23.89 -7.35 -11.75
C GLU A 258 22.54 -6.87 -12.25
N TYR A 259 21.78 -7.73 -12.93
CA TYR A 259 20.49 -7.40 -13.51
C TYR A 259 19.37 -7.91 -12.63
N LEU A 260 18.39 -7.06 -12.35
CA LEU A 260 17.28 -7.35 -11.46
C LEU A 260 16.00 -7.51 -12.27
N TYR A 261 15.21 -8.51 -11.89
CA TYR A 261 13.99 -8.91 -12.57
C TYR A 261 12.80 -8.93 -11.62
N VAL A 262 11.60 -8.67 -12.16
CA VAL A 262 10.31 -8.86 -11.49
C VAL A 262 9.44 -9.83 -12.28
N SER A 263 8.59 -10.59 -11.60
CA SER A 263 7.52 -11.35 -12.26
C SER A 263 6.33 -11.60 -11.34
N ASP A 264 5.11 -11.41 -11.85
CA ASP A 264 3.88 -11.68 -11.10
C ASP A 264 3.53 -13.17 -11.02
N SER A 265 4.23 -14.02 -11.78
CA SER A 265 3.92 -15.46 -11.89
C SER A 265 5.08 -16.39 -11.53
N ALA A 266 6.33 -15.93 -11.58
CA ALA A 266 7.47 -16.81 -11.36
C ALA A 266 7.63 -17.14 -9.87
N THR A 267 7.85 -18.40 -9.52
CA THR A 267 8.01 -18.85 -8.12
C THR A 267 9.24 -19.73 -7.91
N GLU A 268 9.96 -20.09 -8.98
CA GLU A 268 11.06 -21.05 -8.94
C GLU A 268 12.33 -20.50 -9.60
N SER A 269 13.44 -20.62 -8.88
CA SER A 269 14.77 -20.15 -9.30
C SER A 269 15.44 -21.12 -10.29
N HIS A 270 16.55 -20.67 -10.89
CA HIS A 270 17.48 -21.47 -11.69
C HIS A 270 16.97 -21.96 -13.04
N TYR A 271 15.74 -21.61 -13.41
CA TYR A 271 15.29 -21.79 -14.78
C TYR A 271 15.95 -20.77 -15.69
N SER A 272 16.26 -21.18 -16.92
CA SER A 272 16.78 -20.27 -17.95
C SER A 272 15.88 -19.04 -18.11
N ILE A 273 16.46 -17.88 -18.42
CA ILE A 273 15.68 -16.67 -18.74
C ILE A 273 14.70 -16.89 -19.89
N ASN A 274 15.03 -17.79 -20.83
CA ASN A 274 14.17 -18.12 -21.97
C ASN A 274 13.17 -19.26 -21.66
N SER A 275 13.16 -19.77 -20.43
CA SER A 275 12.21 -20.81 -20.01
C SER A 275 10.78 -20.28 -20.01
N PRO A 276 9.77 -21.11 -20.36
CA PRO A 276 8.36 -20.76 -20.16
C PRO A 276 8.04 -20.29 -18.74
N ARG A 277 8.78 -20.77 -17.72
CA ARG A 277 8.60 -20.36 -16.31
C ARG A 277 9.01 -18.91 -16.03
N ASN A 278 9.87 -18.33 -16.86
CA ASN A 278 10.32 -16.94 -16.76
C ASN A 278 9.75 -16.05 -17.88
N ARG A 279 8.73 -16.51 -18.62
CA ARG A 279 8.16 -15.77 -19.77
C ARG A 279 7.66 -14.37 -19.42
N LYS A 280 7.17 -14.17 -18.20
CA LYS A 280 6.69 -12.88 -17.67
C LYS A 280 7.72 -12.19 -16.76
N ALA A 281 9.00 -12.50 -16.92
CA ALA A 281 10.06 -11.82 -16.19
C ALA A 281 10.45 -10.55 -16.93
N GLU A 282 10.46 -9.43 -16.21
CA GLU A 282 10.81 -8.11 -16.75
C GLU A 282 12.03 -7.56 -16.02
N GLU A 283 12.99 -7.01 -16.76
CA GLU A 283 14.14 -6.33 -16.17
C GLU A 283 13.70 -4.98 -15.60
N ILE A 284 13.96 -4.77 -14.31
CA ILE A 284 13.54 -3.55 -13.58
C ILE A 284 14.71 -2.63 -13.23
N GLY A 285 15.94 -3.08 -13.47
CA GLY A 285 17.12 -2.28 -13.21
C GLY A 285 18.38 -3.11 -13.08
N ARG A 286 19.47 -2.40 -12.82
CA ARG A 286 20.80 -3.01 -12.70
C ARG A 286 21.67 -2.31 -11.65
N ILE A 287 22.61 -3.06 -11.11
CA ILE A 287 23.64 -2.58 -10.19
C ILE A 287 24.97 -2.72 -10.91
N VAL A 288 25.70 -1.61 -11.02
CA VAL A 288 27.00 -1.59 -11.68
C VAL A 288 28.07 -1.19 -10.66
N VAL A 289 29.09 -2.03 -10.53
CA VAL A 289 30.25 -1.81 -9.65
C VAL A 289 31.52 -1.86 -10.49
N ASP A 290 32.39 -0.86 -10.30
CA ASP A 290 33.68 -0.80 -10.98
C ASP A 290 34.76 -1.37 -10.05
N PHE A 291 35.34 -2.50 -10.44
CA PHE A 291 36.41 -3.19 -9.73
C PHE A 291 37.77 -3.06 -10.43
N THR A 292 37.94 -2.10 -11.34
CA THR A 292 39.20 -1.90 -12.08
C THR A 292 40.39 -1.72 -11.14
N PHE A 293 40.16 -1.10 -9.96
CA PHE A 293 41.18 -0.90 -8.93
C PHE A 293 41.84 -2.20 -8.46
N LEU A 294 41.16 -3.36 -8.54
CA LEU A 294 41.75 -4.64 -8.13
C LEU A 294 42.93 -5.01 -9.02
N ARG A 295 42.82 -4.80 -10.33
CA ARG A 295 43.93 -5.00 -11.26
C ARG A 295 45.00 -3.94 -11.04
N ASP A 296 44.61 -2.67 -11.03
CA ASP A 296 45.55 -1.55 -11.05
C ASP A 296 46.42 -1.51 -9.78
N GLN A 297 45.91 -2.04 -8.66
CA GLN A 297 46.63 -2.16 -7.39
C GLN A 297 47.30 -3.53 -7.18
N GLY A 298 47.25 -4.43 -8.17
CA GLY A 298 47.85 -5.77 -8.06
C GLY A 298 47.19 -6.69 -7.04
N LEU A 299 45.92 -6.47 -6.71
CA LEU A 299 45.17 -7.26 -5.71
C LEU A 299 44.59 -8.57 -6.27
N ILE A 300 44.62 -8.74 -7.59
CA ILE A 300 44.20 -9.96 -8.29
C ILE A 300 45.18 -10.28 -9.41
N GLU A 301 45.33 -11.58 -9.68
CA GLU A 301 46.19 -12.08 -10.74
C GLU A 301 45.36 -12.66 -11.89
N ALA A 302 45.89 -12.53 -13.10
CA ALA A 302 45.27 -13.11 -14.27
C ALA A 302 45.62 -14.60 -14.38
N LYS A 303 44.59 -15.45 -14.47
CA LYS A 303 44.70 -16.91 -14.51
C LYS A 303 44.08 -17.50 -15.78
N ARG A 304 44.29 -18.81 -15.99
CA ARG A 304 43.52 -19.63 -16.93
C ARG A 304 42.64 -20.58 -16.12
N GLU A 305 41.50 -20.98 -16.66
CA GLU A 305 40.71 -22.04 -16.03
C GLU A 305 41.29 -23.40 -16.43
N THR A 306 41.30 -24.33 -15.47
CA THR A 306 41.78 -25.69 -15.68
C THR A 306 40.63 -26.65 -15.38
N LEU A 307 40.33 -27.52 -16.35
CA LEU A 307 39.32 -28.55 -16.18
C LEU A 307 39.79 -29.63 -15.19
N ALA A 308 38.85 -30.45 -14.71
CA ALA A 308 39.15 -31.54 -13.77
C ALA A 308 40.19 -32.56 -14.29
N ASP A 309 40.35 -32.65 -15.61
CA ASP A 309 41.34 -33.51 -16.28
C ASP A 309 42.70 -32.81 -16.50
N GLY A 310 42.91 -31.62 -15.95
CA GLY A 310 44.14 -30.85 -16.05
C GLY A 310 44.30 -30.03 -17.33
N ARG A 311 43.35 -30.09 -18.28
CA ARG A 311 43.41 -29.27 -19.50
C ARG A 311 43.08 -27.82 -19.21
N GLU A 312 43.94 -26.91 -19.66
CA GLU A 312 43.64 -25.48 -19.65
C GLU A 312 42.59 -25.13 -20.71
N VAL A 313 41.60 -24.32 -20.32
CA VAL A 313 40.56 -23.80 -21.19
C VAL A 313 40.45 -22.29 -21.08
N GLY A 314 39.87 -21.69 -22.12
CA GLY A 314 39.70 -20.24 -22.19
C GLY A 314 41.00 -19.48 -22.41
N LYS A 315 40.90 -18.16 -22.25
CA LYS A 315 42.03 -17.22 -22.34
C LYS A 315 42.52 -16.88 -20.95
N LYS A 316 43.74 -16.34 -20.84
CA LYS A 316 44.18 -15.72 -19.60
C LYS A 316 43.25 -14.54 -19.28
N HIS A 317 42.71 -14.48 -18.07
CA HIS A 317 41.68 -13.51 -17.66
C HIS A 317 41.75 -13.20 -16.16
N TYR A 318 41.12 -12.10 -15.77
CA TYR A 318 40.89 -11.74 -14.37
C TYR A 318 39.52 -12.24 -13.94
N ARG A 319 39.39 -12.56 -12.64
CA ARG A 319 38.13 -12.96 -12.02
C ARG A 319 37.85 -12.09 -10.81
N VAL A 320 36.66 -11.52 -10.75
CA VAL A 320 36.22 -10.66 -9.65
C VAL A 320 35.04 -11.32 -8.99
N ALA A 321 35.18 -11.61 -7.70
CA ALA A 321 34.11 -12.15 -6.86
C ALA A 321 33.78 -11.19 -5.73
N TYR A 322 32.50 -10.96 -5.48
CA TYR A 322 32.02 -10.10 -4.40
C TYR A 322 30.66 -10.57 -3.91
N THR A 323 30.27 -10.17 -2.70
CA THR A 323 29.01 -10.60 -2.09
C THR A 323 27.92 -9.56 -2.35
N MET A 324 26.75 -10.02 -2.74
CA MET A 324 25.54 -9.21 -2.85
C MET A 324 24.57 -9.56 -1.73
N VAL A 325 24.01 -8.54 -1.10
CA VAL A 325 22.97 -8.66 -0.07
C VAL A 325 21.78 -7.82 -0.48
N ILE A 326 20.58 -8.41 -0.45
CA ILE A 326 19.33 -7.72 -0.72
C ILE A 326 18.51 -7.71 0.56
N LYS A 327 18.06 -6.51 0.97
CA LYS A 327 17.20 -6.30 2.15
C LYS A 327 15.93 -5.58 1.72
N VAL A 328 14.78 -6.05 2.19
CA VAL A 328 13.53 -5.31 2.07
C VAL A 328 13.45 -4.32 3.23
N ILE A 329 13.26 -3.03 2.92
CA ILE A 329 13.01 -1.99 3.93
C ILE A 329 11.81 -1.17 3.49
N GLY A 330 10.67 -1.37 4.17
CA GLY A 330 9.44 -0.64 3.88
C GLY A 330 8.88 -0.98 2.49
N ARG A 331 9.08 -0.08 1.51
CA ARG A 331 8.61 -0.25 0.12
C ARG A 331 9.78 -0.33 -0.87
N ASP A 332 10.97 -0.64 -0.38
CA ASP A 332 12.19 -0.62 -1.16
C ASP A 332 12.97 -1.92 -1.02
N LEU A 333 13.51 -2.40 -2.14
CA LEU A 333 14.64 -3.32 -2.16
C LEU A 333 15.92 -2.51 -2.07
N ARG A 334 16.67 -2.73 -0.99
CA ARG A 334 18.01 -2.19 -0.83
C ARG A 334 19.02 -3.27 -1.17
N CYS A 335 19.82 -3.01 -2.18
CA CYS A 335 20.82 -3.94 -2.67
C CYS A 335 22.21 -3.39 -2.33
N TYR A 336 23.05 -4.24 -1.77
CA TYR A 336 24.39 -3.89 -1.32
C TYR A 336 25.41 -4.81 -1.98
N ALA A 337 26.37 -4.22 -2.70
CA ALA A 337 27.56 -4.92 -3.14
C ALA A 337 28.63 -4.77 -2.06
N ILE A 338 29.17 -5.89 -1.59
CA ILE A 338 30.12 -5.98 -0.48
C ILE A 338 31.39 -6.66 -0.98
N TYR A 339 32.52 -5.98 -0.81
CA TYR A 339 33.85 -6.51 -1.09
C TYR A 339 34.78 -6.17 0.08
N GLY A 340 35.58 -7.14 0.53
CA GLY A 340 36.49 -6.93 1.67
C GLY A 340 35.79 -6.45 2.94
N LYS A 341 34.57 -6.95 3.23
CA LYS A 341 33.69 -6.52 4.33
C LYS A 341 33.22 -5.06 4.27
N LYS A 342 33.47 -4.35 3.17
CA LYS A 342 33.02 -2.96 2.94
C LYS A 342 31.93 -2.94 1.88
N ILE A 343 30.93 -2.08 2.09
CA ILE A 343 29.91 -1.80 1.06
C ILE A 343 30.57 -0.92 0.00
N VAL A 344 30.75 -1.47 -1.20
CA VAL A 344 31.34 -0.76 -2.35
C VAL A 344 30.26 -0.11 -3.23
N LYS A 345 29.03 -0.62 -3.20
CA LYS A 345 27.89 -0.01 -3.90
C LYS A 345 26.59 -0.21 -3.14
N ARG A 346 25.71 0.79 -3.24
CA ARG A 346 24.32 0.75 -2.77
C ARG A 346 23.39 1.04 -3.95
N ALA A 347 22.30 0.30 -4.03
CA ALA A 347 21.20 0.56 -4.96
C ALA A 347 19.87 0.42 -4.24
N ARG A 348 18.86 1.11 -4.75
CA ARG A 348 17.51 1.12 -4.22
C ARG A 348 16.52 0.97 -5.37
N ILE A 349 15.60 0.01 -5.23
CA ILE A 349 14.48 -0.18 -6.16
C ILE A 349 13.18 -0.09 -5.38
N ASN A 350 12.26 0.72 -5.88
CA ASN A 350 10.93 0.83 -5.29
C ASN A 350 10.09 -0.40 -5.70
N ILE A 351 9.41 -1.00 -4.71
CA ILE A 351 8.56 -2.17 -4.89
C ILE A 351 7.14 -1.94 -4.35
N ALA A 352 6.72 -0.66 -4.27
CA ALA A 352 5.43 -0.28 -3.70
C ALA A 352 4.24 -0.91 -4.43
N SER A 353 4.32 -1.01 -5.77
CA SER A 353 3.28 -1.57 -6.63
C SER A 353 2.99 -3.06 -6.40
N THR A 354 3.90 -3.77 -5.72
CA THR A 354 3.79 -5.23 -5.53
C THR A 354 3.16 -5.65 -4.21
N PHE A 355 2.74 -4.68 -3.40
CA PHE A 355 1.96 -4.95 -2.19
C PHE A 355 0.47 -4.77 -2.48
N GLN A 356 -0.36 -5.56 -1.79
CA GLN A 356 -1.81 -5.39 -1.84
C GLN A 356 -2.22 -3.98 -1.38
N PRO A 357 -3.15 -3.29 -2.07
CA PRO A 357 -3.71 -2.03 -1.56
C PRO A 357 -4.38 -2.25 -0.19
N GLY A 358 -4.18 -1.32 0.74
CA GLY A 358 -4.80 -1.37 2.07
C GLY A 358 -3.99 -2.05 3.18
N VAL A 359 -2.76 -2.53 2.91
CA VAL A 359 -1.79 -2.90 3.96
C VAL A 359 -0.81 -1.75 4.19
N GLU A 360 -1.15 -0.85 5.11
CA GLU A 360 -0.22 0.16 5.65
C GLU A 360 0.43 -0.28 6.95
#